data_AF-E8WZL6-F1
#
_entry.id   AF-E8WZL6-F1
#
_cell.length_a   1.000
_cell.length_b   1.000
_cell.length_c   1.000
_cell.angle_alpha   90.00
_cell.angle_beta   90.00
_cell.angle_gamma   90.00
#
_symmetry.space_group_name_H-M   'P 1'
#
loop_
_entity.id
_entity.type
_entity.pdbx_description
1 polymer ?
#
loop_
_entity_poly.entity_id
_entity_poly.type
_entity_poly.pdbx_seq_one_letter_code
_entity_poly.pdbx_strand_id
1 'polypeptide(L)'
;MRPTSFLLPLALLPLLTGCRSIPDASSAPNATAEQRAQFNDIRQQLDEIPPPSKTRYMAVKTLTSWENPYLTIQGQMVTLHVTIADANPSQFGNGGLLRPVGARRQDLNVRTSDLAAALNAVPTTAWPYGRVIAVEEAHDIPAAAKPEVRRNMEVAMKTINDLGIVLYEWQEGGASLR
;
A
#
# COMPACT_ATOMS: atom_id res chain seq x y z
N MET A 1 45.39 -49.39 55.66
CA MET A 1 44.78 -49.22 57.00
C MET A 1 43.34 -48.77 56.80
N ARG A 2 42.40 -49.47 57.43
CA ARG A 2 40.93 -49.24 57.44
C ARG A 2 40.58 -47.99 58.30
N PRO A 3 39.30 -47.67 58.56
CA PRO A 3 38.24 -47.14 57.68
C PRO A 3 37.50 -45.96 58.38
N THR A 4 36.48 -45.36 57.77
CA THR A 4 35.17 -45.18 58.43
C THR A 4 34.16 -44.54 57.47
N SER A 5 33.11 -45.31 57.20
CA SER A 5 31.84 -44.88 56.64
C SER A 5 31.02 -44.11 57.67
N PHE A 6 30.25 -43.12 57.23
CA PHE A 6 28.99 -42.75 57.87
C PHE A 6 27.91 -42.49 56.81
N LEU A 7 26.70 -42.82 57.24
CA LEU A 7 25.47 -43.08 56.49
C LEU A 7 24.71 -41.82 56.04
N LEU A 8 23.87 -42.05 55.02
CA LEU A 8 22.77 -41.27 54.41
C LEU A 8 21.84 -40.54 55.42
N PRO A 9 21.09 -39.48 55.02
CA PRO A 9 19.85 -39.72 54.26
C PRO A 9 19.53 -38.72 53.12
N LEU A 10 19.07 -39.31 52.01
CA LEU A 10 17.88 -38.99 51.21
C LEU A 10 17.29 -37.57 51.37
N ALA A 11 17.52 -36.72 50.37
CA ALA A 11 16.69 -35.54 50.11
C ALA A 11 16.17 -35.57 48.66
N LEU A 12 14.86 -35.83 48.60
CA LEU A 12 13.89 -35.63 47.54
C LEU A 12 14.28 -34.67 46.39
N LEU A 13 14.25 -35.17 45.16
CA LEU A 13 14.09 -34.40 43.93
C LEU A 13 12.61 -34.04 43.75
N PRO A 14 12.25 -32.78 43.49
CA PRO A 14 11.13 -32.46 42.62
C PRO A 14 11.66 -32.18 41.21
N LEU A 15 11.08 -32.90 40.26
CA LEU A 15 11.24 -32.70 38.83
C LEU A 15 10.96 -31.24 38.47
N LEU A 16 11.93 -30.55 37.87
CA LEU A 16 11.67 -29.34 37.11
C LEU A 16 10.91 -29.76 35.84
N THR A 17 9.60 -29.82 35.94
CA THR A 17 8.68 -29.77 34.80
C THR A 17 8.87 -28.43 34.10
N GLY A 18 9.76 -28.41 33.11
CA GLY A 18 9.83 -27.32 32.16
C GLY A 18 8.50 -27.22 31.41
N CYS A 19 7.72 -26.17 31.71
CA CYS A 19 6.59 -25.77 30.89
C CYS A 19 7.11 -25.42 29.49
N ARG A 20 7.04 -26.38 28.56
CA ARG A 20 6.94 -26.06 27.14
C ARG A 20 5.61 -25.35 26.95
N SER A 21 5.62 -24.03 26.87
CA SER A 21 4.53 -23.26 26.29
C SER A 21 4.41 -23.69 24.84
N ILE A 22 3.49 -24.64 24.58
CA ILE A 22 2.98 -24.90 23.24
C ILE A 22 2.24 -23.62 22.86
N PRO A 23 2.60 -22.93 21.76
CA PRO A 23 1.80 -21.79 21.32
C PRO A 23 0.41 -22.33 20.95
N ASP A 24 -0.61 -21.87 21.67
CA ASP A 24 -2.00 -22.15 21.35
C ASP A 24 -2.32 -21.70 19.93
N ALA A 25 -2.83 -22.63 19.13
CA ALA A 25 -3.31 -22.42 17.76
C ALA A 25 -4.62 -21.57 17.69
N SER A 26 -4.91 -20.78 18.72
CA SER A 26 -6.17 -20.05 18.89
C SER A 26 -6.06 -18.53 18.62
N SER A 27 -4.89 -18.05 18.16
CA SER A 27 -4.66 -16.62 17.88
C SER A 27 -5.21 -16.13 16.53
N ALA A 28 -5.83 -17.01 15.72
CA ALA A 28 -6.19 -16.73 14.33
C ALA A 28 -7.51 -15.95 14.05
N PRO A 29 -8.56 -15.94 14.90
CA PRO A 29 -9.81 -15.26 14.55
C PRO A 29 -9.75 -13.73 14.74
N ASN A 30 -8.96 -13.25 15.70
CA ASN A 30 -8.93 -11.82 16.05
C ASN A 30 -8.12 -11.00 15.04
N ALA A 31 -6.97 -11.51 14.59
CA ALA A 31 -6.12 -10.79 13.63
C ALA A 31 -6.85 -10.47 12.30
N THR A 32 -7.71 -11.39 11.83
CA THR A 32 -8.49 -11.16 10.60
C THR A 32 -9.65 -10.18 10.81
N ALA A 33 -10.27 -10.20 11.99
CA ALA A 33 -11.34 -9.27 12.34
C ALA A 33 -10.80 -7.83 12.52
N GLU A 34 -9.67 -7.69 13.20
CA GLU A 34 -8.96 -6.41 13.37
C GLU A 34 -8.53 -5.81 12.03
N GLN A 35 -7.94 -6.63 11.14
CA GLN A 35 -7.56 -6.18 9.79
C GLN A 35 -8.76 -5.70 8.98
N ARG A 36 -9.91 -6.39 9.07
CA ARG A 36 -11.15 -5.97 8.40
C ARG A 36 -11.70 -4.66 8.96
N ALA A 37 -11.67 -4.49 10.28
CA ALA A 37 -12.07 -3.25 10.93
C ALA A 37 -11.19 -2.09 10.47
N GLN A 38 -9.87 -2.25 10.50
CA GLN A 38 -8.92 -1.26 10.01
C GLN A 38 -9.16 -0.91 8.54
N PHE A 39 -9.44 -1.90 7.69
CA PHE A 39 -9.74 -1.68 6.29
C PHE A 39 -11.04 -0.87 6.09
N ASN A 40 -12.08 -1.16 6.88
CA ASN A 40 -13.33 -0.39 6.84
C ASN A 40 -13.12 1.06 7.31
N ASP A 41 -12.30 1.27 8.33
CA ASP A 41 -11.96 2.62 8.82
C ASP A 41 -11.23 3.43 7.75
N ILE A 42 -10.26 2.81 7.06
CA ILE A 42 -9.57 3.42 5.92
C ILE A 42 -10.56 3.78 4.81
N ARG A 43 -11.49 2.88 4.47
CA ARG A 43 -12.51 3.14 3.46
C ARG A 43 -13.38 4.35 3.84
N GLN A 44 -13.79 4.45 5.09
CA GLN A 44 -14.57 5.58 5.59
C GLN A 44 -13.80 6.90 5.55
N GLN A 45 -12.50 6.89 5.87
CA GLN A 45 -11.65 8.08 5.77
C GLN A 45 -11.49 8.52 4.32
N LEU A 46 -11.28 7.58 3.41
CA LEU A 46 -11.22 7.87 1.97
C LEU A 46 -12.54 8.42 1.43
N ASP A 47 -13.68 8.08 2.02
CA ASP A 47 -14.99 8.63 1.61
C ASP A 47 -15.12 10.15 1.81
N GLU A 48 -14.24 10.79 2.60
CA GLU A 48 -14.16 12.25 2.72
C GLU A 48 -13.68 12.94 1.45
N ILE A 49 -12.90 12.24 0.61
CA ILE A 49 -12.47 12.75 -0.69
C ILE A 49 -13.70 12.77 -1.62
N PRO A 50 -13.97 13.85 -2.37
CA PRO A 50 -15.15 13.91 -3.24
C PRO A 50 -15.22 12.76 -4.26
N PRO A 51 -16.43 12.35 -4.69
CA PRO A 51 -16.59 11.40 -5.79
C PRO A 51 -15.82 11.84 -7.04
N PRO A 52 -15.32 10.89 -7.85
CA PRO A 52 -14.49 11.20 -8.99
C PRO A 52 -15.26 11.95 -10.09
N SER A 53 -14.64 12.98 -10.64
CA SER A 53 -15.20 13.75 -11.75
C SER A 53 -14.67 13.26 -13.09
N LYS A 54 -15.50 12.50 -13.82
CA LYS A 54 -15.15 11.96 -15.14
C LYS A 54 -14.65 13.01 -16.12
N THR A 55 -15.30 14.17 -16.17
CA THR A 55 -14.88 15.29 -17.03
C THR A 55 -13.47 15.77 -16.72
N ARG A 56 -13.06 15.78 -15.44
CA ARG A 56 -11.72 16.25 -15.05
C ARG A 56 -10.63 15.25 -15.45
N TYR A 57 -10.72 14.01 -14.98
CA TYR A 57 -9.63 13.06 -15.19
C TYR A 57 -9.52 12.56 -16.64
N MET A 58 -10.63 12.49 -17.39
CA MET A 58 -10.60 12.11 -18.81
C MET A 58 -10.06 13.22 -19.74
N ALA A 59 -9.99 14.46 -19.25
CA ALA A 59 -9.38 15.57 -20.00
C ALA A 59 -7.86 15.47 -20.04
N VAL A 60 -7.25 14.78 -19.07
CA VAL A 60 -5.80 14.58 -18.97
C VAL A 60 -5.35 13.57 -20.04
N LYS A 61 -4.35 13.94 -20.85
CA LYS A 61 -3.89 13.13 -21.99
C LYS A 61 -2.50 12.51 -21.80
N THR A 62 -1.77 12.95 -20.78
CA THR A 62 -0.43 12.46 -20.48
C THR A 62 -0.28 12.23 -18.98
N LEU A 63 0.45 11.18 -18.58
CA LEU A 63 0.71 10.87 -17.17
C LEU A 63 1.57 11.95 -16.49
N THR A 64 2.37 12.69 -17.27
CA THR A 64 3.11 13.87 -16.80
C THR A 64 2.19 15.00 -16.32
N SER A 65 1.01 15.14 -16.93
CA SER A 65 -0.01 16.12 -16.54
C SER A 65 -1.05 15.58 -15.54
N TRP A 66 -0.94 14.31 -15.17
CA TRP A 66 -1.81 13.69 -14.16
C TRP A 66 -1.41 14.16 -12.76
N GLU A 67 -2.35 14.77 -12.05
CA GLU A 67 -2.11 15.34 -10.71
C GLU A 67 -2.62 14.46 -9.56
N ASN A 68 -3.67 13.66 -9.77
CA ASN A 68 -4.13 12.69 -8.77
C ASN A 68 -3.02 11.67 -8.45
N PRO A 69 -3.14 10.90 -7.36
CA PRO A 69 -2.22 9.80 -7.13
C PRO A 69 -2.35 8.77 -8.26
N TYR A 70 -1.24 8.17 -8.66
CA TYR A 70 -1.24 7.06 -9.62
C TYR A 70 -0.22 6.01 -9.22
N LEU A 71 -0.42 4.80 -9.73
CA LEU A 71 0.38 3.64 -9.39
C LEU A 71 1.13 3.12 -10.62
N THR A 72 2.40 2.81 -10.43
CA THR A 72 3.14 1.94 -11.35
C THR A 72 3.38 0.61 -10.65
N ILE A 73 2.80 -0.45 -11.17
CA ILE A 73 2.91 -1.80 -10.62
C ILE A 73 4.19 -2.45 -11.14
N GLN A 74 5.08 -2.83 -10.23
CA GLN A 74 6.28 -3.61 -10.53
C GLN A 74 6.09 -5.02 -9.99
N GLY A 75 7.18 -5.77 -9.73
CA GLY A 75 7.12 -7.09 -9.08
C GLY A 75 6.46 -7.00 -7.69
N GLN A 76 7.16 -7.28 -6.60
CA GLN A 76 6.52 -7.28 -5.25
C GLN A 76 6.16 -5.89 -4.71
N MET A 77 6.43 -4.85 -5.49
CA MET A 77 6.32 -3.46 -5.08
C MET A 77 5.40 -2.71 -6.01
N VAL A 78 4.70 -1.75 -5.44
CA VAL A 78 3.93 -0.73 -6.15
C VAL A 78 4.64 0.59 -5.92
N THR A 79 4.89 1.34 -6.99
CA THR A 79 5.31 2.73 -6.87
C THR A 79 4.05 3.59 -6.81
N LEU A 80 3.81 4.24 -5.68
CA LEU A 80 2.76 5.23 -5.51
C LEU A 80 3.35 6.62 -5.78
N HIS A 81 2.85 7.25 -6.82
CA HIS A 81 3.23 8.60 -7.21
C HIS A 81 2.21 9.60 -6.65
N VAL A 82 2.67 10.57 -5.86
CA VAL A 82 1.81 11.59 -5.23
C VAL A 82 2.27 12.97 -5.63
N THR A 83 1.39 13.79 -6.20
CA THR A 83 1.68 15.20 -6.49
C THR A 83 1.13 16.06 -5.35
N ILE A 84 2.01 16.69 -4.57
CA ILE A 84 1.60 17.56 -3.47
C ILE A 84 1.25 18.94 -4.01
N ALA A 85 0.13 19.53 -3.58
CA ALA A 85 -0.28 20.89 -3.96
C ALA A 85 0.85 21.92 -3.74
N ASP A 86 0.92 22.94 -4.59
CA ASP A 86 1.91 24.01 -4.41
C ASP A 86 1.57 24.78 -3.12
N ALA A 87 2.52 24.81 -2.18
CA ALA A 87 2.36 25.51 -0.90
C ALA A 87 2.40 27.04 -1.04
N ASN A 88 2.67 27.58 -2.24
CA ASN A 88 2.77 29.02 -2.46
C ASN A 88 1.44 29.63 -2.95
N PRO A 89 0.83 30.58 -2.21
CA PRO A 89 -0.40 31.26 -2.60
C PRO A 89 -0.21 32.36 -3.67
N SER A 90 1.03 32.70 -4.06
CA SER A 90 1.28 33.79 -4.99
C SER A 90 0.84 33.45 -6.42
N GLN A 91 0.00 34.28 -7.04
CA GLN A 91 -0.43 34.12 -8.43
C GLN A 91 0.74 34.17 -9.45
N PHE A 92 1.87 34.76 -9.09
CA PHE A 92 3.02 34.99 -9.98
C PHE A 92 3.94 33.76 -10.19
N GLY A 93 3.55 32.57 -9.72
CA GLY A 93 4.37 31.35 -9.86
C GLY A 93 3.59 30.04 -10.03
N ASN A 94 2.25 30.08 -10.02
CA ASN A 94 1.43 28.88 -10.17
C ASN A 94 1.63 28.26 -11.57
N GLY A 95 2.24 27.08 -11.61
CA GLY A 95 2.46 26.33 -12.85
C GLY A 95 3.46 26.96 -13.83
N GLY A 96 4.31 27.89 -13.38
CA GLY A 96 5.32 28.54 -14.22
C GLY A 96 6.53 27.65 -14.54
N LEU A 97 7.36 28.09 -15.50
CA LEU A 97 8.60 27.41 -15.93
C LEU A 97 9.53 26.98 -14.77
N LEU A 98 9.49 27.74 -13.67
CA LEU A 98 10.36 27.52 -12.50
C LEU A 98 9.82 26.48 -11.51
N ARG A 99 8.54 26.07 -11.61
CA ARG A 99 7.87 25.16 -10.64
C ARG A 99 6.88 24.23 -11.35
N PRO A 100 7.35 23.34 -12.24
CA PRO A 100 6.45 22.42 -12.95
C PRO A 100 5.78 21.45 -11.97
N VAL A 101 4.56 21.02 -12.29
CA VAL A 101 3.77 20.04 -11.50
C VAL A 101 4.58 18.78 -11.17
N GLY A 102 5.36 18.27 -12.13
CA GLY A 102 6.20 17.09 -11.96
C GLY A 102 7.31 17.23 -10.92
N ALA A 103 7.80 18.46 -10.64
CA ALA A 103 8.81 18.67 -9.61
C ALA A 103 8.27 18.51 -8.18
N ARG A 104 6.94 18.50 -8.02
CA ARG A 104 6.26 18.27 -6.73
C ARG A 104 5.85 16.81 -6.54
N ARG A 105 6.19 15.93 -7.49
CA ARG A 105 5.87 14.51 -7.43
C ARG A 105 6.81 13.81 -6.46
N GLN A 106 6.23 13.00 -5.58
CA GLN A 106 6.92 12.13 -4.65
C GLN A 106 6.60 10.69 -4.99
N ASP A 107 7.63 9.85 -5.06
CA ASP A 107 7.51 8.45 -5.41
C ASP A 107 7.74 7.60 -4.17
N LEU A 108 6.75 6.80 -3.80
CA LEU A 108 6.75 5.95 -2.63
C LEU A 108 6.72 4.49 -3.09
N ASN A 109 7.79 3.75 -2.81
CA ASN A 109 7.81 2.30 -3.03
C ASN A 109 7.13 1.60 -1.86
N VAL A 110 5.95 1.03 -2.12
CA VAL A 110 5.13 0.36 -1.11
C VAL A 110 4.94 -1.11 -1.46
N ARG A 111 4.84 -1.96 -0.43
CA ARG A 111 4.43 -3.35 -0.63
C ARG A 111 2.95 -3.37 -1.01
N THR A 112 2.53 -4.32 -1.83
CA THR A 112 1.12 -4.46 -2.21
C THR A 112 0.19 -4.66 -0.99
N SER A 113 0.67 -5.30 0.07
CA SER A 113 -0.07 -5.47 1.33
C SER A 113 -0.33 -4.15 2.07
N ASP A 114 0.56 -3.18 1.91
CA ASP A 114 0.55 -1.93 2.65
C ASP A 114 -0.11 -0.80 1.84
N LEU A 115 -0.56 -1.11 0.62
CA LEU A 115 -1.15 -0.16 -0.33
C LEU A 115 -2.34 0.59 0.28
N ALA A 116 -3.23 -0.10 1.00
CA ALA A 116 -4.38 0.55 1.62
C ALA A 116 -3.98 1.63 2.64
N ALA A 117 -3.01 1.31 3.50
CA ALA A 117 -2.49 2.27 4.47
C ALA A 117 -1.75 3.43 3.78
N ALA A 118 -0.98 3.14 2.73
CA ALA A 118 -0.28 4.16 1.95
C ALA A 118 -1.24 5.13 1.26
N LEU A 119 -2.32 4.62 0.66
CA LEU A 119 -3.37 5.45 0.03
C LEU A 119 -4.10 6.32 1.05
N ASN A 120 -4.37 5.79 2.25
CA ASN A 120 -5.00 6.55 3.33
C ASN A 120 -4.12 7.70 3.84
N ALA A 121 -2.80 7.53 3.79
CA ALA A 121 -1.85 8.56 4.20
C ALA A 121 -1.70 9.69 3.17
N VAL A 122 -2.29 9.56 1.97
CA VAL A 122 -2.23 10.60 0.94
C VAL A 122 -3.11 11.78 1.35
N PRO A 123 -2.57 13.00 1.40
CA PRO A 123 -3.36 14.19 1.75
C PRO A 123 -4.54 14.40 0.78
N THR A 124 -5.69 14.84 1.30
CA THR A 124 -6.89 15.14 0.49
C THR A 124 -6.64 16.17 -0.61
N THR A 125 -5.66 17.07 -0.42
CA THR A 125 -5.25 18.08 -1.41
C THR A 125 -4.58 17.48 -2.65
N ALA A 126 -4.13 16.22 -2.60
CA ALA A 126 -3.57 15.51 -3.74
C ALA A 126 -4.64 14.86 -4.65
N TRP A 127 -5.93 15.10 -4.41
CA TRP A 127 -7.05 14.50 -5.16
C TRP A 127 -7.90 15.52 -5.95
N PRO A 128 -7.30 16.36 -6.83
CA PRO A 128 -8.04 17.38 -7.58
C PRO A 128 -9.15 16.84 -8.49
N TYR A 129 -9.12 15.55 -8.85
CA TYR A 129 -10.13 14.90 -9.69
C TYR A 129 -11.14 14.06 -8.90
N GLY A 130 -11.09 14.11 -7.56
CA GLY A 130 -11.85 13.23 -6.66
C GLY A 130 -11.21 11.84 -6.54
N ARG A 131 -11.93 10.88 -5.97
CA ARG A 131 -11.46 9.50 -5.68
C ARG A 131 -11.25 8.65 -6.93
N VAL A 132 -10.22 8.98 -7.70
CA VAL A 132 -9.77 8.20 -8.87
C VAL A 132 -8.26 8.06 -8.84
N ILE A 133 -7.76 6.88 -9.16
CA ILE A 133 -6.34 6.58 -9.28
C ILE A 133 -6.08 6.03 -10.66
N ALA A 134 -5.05 6.56 -11.34
CA ALA A 134 -4.54 5.94 -12.54
C ALA A 134 -3.61 4.78 -12.18
N VAL A 135 -3.64 3.71 -12.97
CA VAL A 135 -2.79 2.54 -12.76
C VAL A 135 -2.12 2.15 -14.06
N GLU A 136 -0.82 1.91 -13.99
CA GLU A 136 0.04 1.52 -15.09
C GLU A 136 0.87 0.29 -14.69
N GLU A 137 1.11 -0.59 -15.66
CA GLU A 137 2.10 -1.68 -15.53
C GLU A 137 3.49 -1.12 -15.85
N ALA A 138 4.50 -1.48 -15.07
CA ALA A 138 5.87 -1.05 -15.38
C ALA A 138 6.30 -1.49 -16.79
N HIS A 139 7.02 -0.63 -17.48
CA HIS A 139 7.60 -0.94 -18.77
C HIS A 139 8.87 -1.81 -18.61
N ASP A 140 9.25 -2.51 -19.69
CA ASP A 140 10.51 -3.27 -19.79
C ASP A 140 10.74 -4.37 -18.73
N ILE A 141 9.65 -5.00 -18.27
CA ILE A 141 9.72 -6.10 -17.31
C ILE A 141 10.28 -7.37 -17.99
N PRO A 142 11.26 -8.05 -17.37
CA PRO A 142 11.78 -9.32 -17.90
C PRO A 142 10.66 -10.35 -18.00
N ALA A 143 10.68 -11.18 -19.05
CA ALA A 143 9.61 -12.15 -19.33
C ALA A 143 9.26 -13.07 -18.14
N ALA A 144 10.26 -13.41 -17.32
CA ALA A 144 10.10 -14.22 -16.11
C ALA A 144 9.27 -13.54 -15.00
N ALA A 145 9.27 -12.20 -14.91
CA ALA A 145 8.56 -11.45 -13.87
C ALA A 145 7.13 -11.03 -14.27
N LYS A 146 6.75 -11.16 -15.55
CA LYS A 146 5.39 -10.81 -16.04
C LYS A 146 4.25 -11.51 -15.29
N PRO A 147 4.32 -12.83 -14.97
CA PRO A 147 3.24 -13.49 -14.25
C PRO A 147 3.05 -12.93 -12.83
N GLU A 148 4.14 -12.58 -12.17
CA GLU A 148 4.12 -11.99 -10.83
C GLU A 148 3.51 -10.59 -10.87
N VAL A 149 3.93 -9.76 -11.83
CA VAL A 149 3.40 -8.41 -12.01
C VAL A 149 1.89 -8.43 -12.28
N ARG A 150 1.42 -9.35 -13.11
CA ARG A 150 -0.03 -9.51 -13.37
C ARG A 150 -0.80 -9.85 -12.10
N ARG A 151 -0.29 -10.79 -11.28
CA ARG A 151 -0.92 -11.13 -10.01
C ARG A 151 -0.96 -9.92 -9.07
N ASN A 152 0.11 -9.13 -9.04
CA ASN A 152 0.19 -7.97 -8.17
C ASN A 152 -0.70 -6.82 -8.66
N MET A 153 -0.87 -6.69 -9.98
CA MET A 153 -1.86 -5.82 -10.60
C MET A 153 -3.27 -6.21 -10.14
N GLU A 154 -3.64 -7.49 -10.24
CA GLU A 154 -4.96 -7.97 -9.78
C GLU A 154 -5.21 -7.67 -8.29
N VAL A 155 -4.19 -7.89 -7.44
CA VAL A 155 -4.28 -7.59 -6.01
C VAL A 155 -4.45 -6.09 -5.78
N ALA A 156 -3.63 -5.25 -6.42
CA ALA A 156 -3.71 -3.80 -6.28
C ALA A 156 -5.08 -3.27 -6.76
N MET A 157 -5.54 -3.69 -7.94
CA MET A 157 -6.86 -3.35 -8.48
C MET A 157 -7.97 -3.76 -7.52
N LYS A 158 -7.91 -4.97 -6.96
CA LYS A 158 -8.87 -5.43 -5.97
C LYS A 158 -8.86 -4.55 -4.72
N THR A 159 -7.70 -4.25 -4.16
CA THR A 159 -7.57 -3.37 -2.99
C THR A 159 -8.15 -1.99 -3.26
N ILE A 160 -7.86 -1.37 -4.40
CA ILE A 160 -8.36 -0.04 -4.78
C ILE A 160 -9.90 -0.05 -4.90
N ASN A 161 -10.46 -1.06 -5.56
CA ASN A 161 -11.91 -1.22 -5.69
C ASN A 161 -12.59 -1.46 -4.34
N ASP A 162 -12.00 -2.31 -3.49
CA ASP A 162 -12.50 -2.59 -2.14
C ASP A 162 -12.44 -1.34 -1.24
N LEU A 163 -11.56 -0.38 -1.52
CA LEU A 163 -11.51 0.93 -0.86
C LEU A 163 -12.51 1.95 -1.43
N GLY A 164 -13.26 1.60 -2.49
CA GLY A 164 -14.23 2.50 -3.12
C GLY A 164 -13.59 3.61 -3.96
N ILE A 165 -12.34 3.45 -4.36
CA ILE A 165 -11.63 4.35 -5.27
C ILE A 165 -11.89 3.88 -6.70
N VAL A 166 -12.18 4.81 -7.62
CA VAL A 166 -12.31 4.47 -9.04
C VAL A 166 -10.93 4.24 -9.65
N LEU A 167 -10.79 3.13 -10.35
CA LEU A 167 -9.58 2.81 -11.08
C LEU A 167 -9.67 3.34 -12.52
N TYR A 168 -8.59 3.95 -12.98
CA TYR A 168 -8.39 4.34 -14.37
C TYR A 168 -7.14 3.64 -14.91
N GLU A 169 -7.32 2.67 -15.80
CA GLU A 169 -6.18 2.01 -16.44
C GLU A 169 -5.52 2.98 -17.43
N TRP A 170 -4.26 3.31 -17.18
CA TRP A 170 -3.45 4.10 -18.09
C TRP A 170 -2.84 3.17 -19.14
N GLN A 171 -3.05 3.50 -20.41
CA GLN A 171 -2.43 2.82 -21.54
C GLN A 171 -1.59 3.89 -22.25
N GLU A 172 -0.26 3.77 -22.25
CA GLU A 172 0.57 4.69 -23.01
C GLU A 172 0.18 4.62 -24.50
N GLY A 173 -0.28 5.76 -25.03
CA GLY A 173 -0.80 5.85 -26.39
C GLY A 173 -2.24 5.37 -26.50
N GLY A 174 -3.18 6.32 -26.60
CA GLY A 174 -4.57 6.04 -26.93
C GLY A 174 -4.70 5.40 -28.32
N ALA A 175 -4.48 4.09 -28.42
CA ALA A 175 -4.78 3.25 -29.58
C ALA A 175 -4.49 1.77 -29.26
N SER A 176 -5.30 1.14 -28.40
CA SER A 176 -5.92 -0.10 -28.87
C SER A 176 -7.23 0.29 -29.54
N LEU A 177 -7.11 0.91 -30.72
CA LEU A 177 -8.16 0.84 -31.70
C LEU A 177 -8.26 -0.65 -32.06
N ARG A 178 -9.46 -1.19 -31.85
CA ARG A 178 -9.92 -2.38 -32.58
C ARG A 178 -9.71 -2.20 -34.08
#